data_AF-A0A2W4X9D9-F1
#
_entry.id   AF-A0A2W4X9D9-F1
#
_cell.length_a   1.000
_cell.length_b   1.000
_cell.length_c   1.000
_cell.angle_alpha   90.00
_cell.angle_beta   90.00
_cell.angle_gamma   90.00
#
_symmetry.space_group_name_H-M   'P 1'
#
loop_
_entity.id
_entity.type
_entity.pdbx_description
1 polymer ?
#
loop_
_entity_poly.entity_id
_entity_poly.type
_entity_poly.pdbx_seq_one_letter_code
_entity_poly.pdbx_strand_id
1 'polypeptide(L)'
;MKSLRTLLKLANRDLETLRREMAALIERQSALEHRIAGHDQTIAQEQVLAQRDYEASRVFGGYAAAAIQRRRAMVSEGAMIAADIERLRALITAAHVEARKFERLIELEEARAKVKAEQRESAELDDFATMRAARARPSAS
;
A
#
# COMPACT_ATOMS: atom_id res chain seq x y z
N MET A 1 -22.04 -1.03 13.15
CA MET A 1 -22.13 -2.17 12.18
C MET A 1 -21.86 -1.77 10.72
N LYS A 2 -22.84 -1.27 9.94
CA LYS A 2 -22.65 -1.03 8.49
C LYS A 2 -21.67 0.10 8.19
N SER A 3 -21.65 1.19 8.95
CA SER A 3 -20.75 2.33 8.67
C SER A 3 -19.27 1.99 8.88
N LEU A 4 -18.88 1.41 10.02
CA LEU A 4 -17.47 1.00 10.28
C LEU A 4 -16.96 -0.01 9.25
N ARG A 5 -17.78 -1.00 8.88
CA ARG A 5 -17.44 -1.96 7.83
C ARG A 5 -17.28 -1.29 6.46
N THR A 6 -18.09 -0.28 6.15
CA THR A 6 -17.93 0.51 4.93
C THR A 6 -16.66 1.36 4.97
N LEU A 7 -16.32 1.97 6.11
CA LEU A 7 -15.09 2.73 6.29
C LEU A 7 -13.85 1.84 6.13
N LEU A 8 -13.87 0.63 6.72
CA LEU A 8 -12.80 -0.35 6.52
C LEU A 8 -12.65 -0.76 5.04
N LYS A 9 -13.78 -0.98 4.34
CA LYS A 9 -13.74 -1.26 2.89
C LYS A 9 -13.13 -0.11 2.09
N LEU A 10 -13.45 1.13 2.43
CA LEU A 10 -12.88 2.31 1.78
C LEU A 10 -11.37 2.39 2.06
N ALA A 11 -10.95 2.28 3.31
CA ALA A 11 -9.53 2.30 3.69
C ALA A 11 -8.72 1.21 2.98
N ASN A 12 -9.28 -0.01 2.83
CA ASN A 12 -8.64 -1.09 2.09
C ASN A 12 -8.52 -0.80 0.59
N ARG A 13 -9.53 -0.14 -0.01
CA ARG A 13 -9.48 0.30 -1.41
C ARG A 13 -8.42 1.37 -1.62
N ASP A 14 -8.29 2.31 -0.69
CA ASP A 14 -7.27 3.35 -0.74
C ASP A 14 -5.87 2.75 -0.62
N LEU A 15 -5.68 1.79 0.30
CA LEU A 15 -4.44 1.04 0.45
C LEU A 15 -4.04 0.30 -0.84
N GLU A 16 -5.00 -0.38 -1.48
CA GLU A 16 -4.79 -1.07 -2.75
C GLU A 16 -4.42 -0.09 -3.87
N THR A 17 -5.06 1.08 -3.91
CA THR A 17 -4.75 2.13 -4.89
C THR A 17 -3.32 2.62 -4.73
N LEU A 18 -2.90 2.96 -3.51
CA LEU A 18 -1.54 3.39 -3.21
C LEU A 18 -0.49 2.31 -3.56
N ARG A 19 -0.80 1.04 -3.29
CA ARG A 19 0.08 -0.09 -3.64
C ARG A 19 0.27 -0.25 -5.14
N ARG A 20 -0.80 -0.09 -5.93
CA ARG A 20 -0.73 -0.12 -7.40
C ARG A 20 0.08 1.04 -7.95
N GLU A 21 -0.12 2.25 -7.41
CA GLU A 21 0.69 3.41 -7.78
C GLU A 21 2.18 3.18 -7.48
N MET A 22 2.49 2.62 -6.31
CA MET A 22 3.88 2.29 -5.94
C MET A 22 4.49 1.23 -6.87
N ALA A 23 3.73 0.20 -7.22
CA ALA A 23 4.16 -0.83 -8.17
C ALA A 23 4.50 -0.21 -9.54
N ALA A 24 3.64 0.68 -10.06
CA ALA A 24 3.89 1.37 -11.32
C ALA A 24 5.15 2.24 -11.28
N LEU A 25 5.45 2.90 -10.15
CA LEU A 25 6.70 3.64 -10.00
C LEU A 25 7.93 2.73 -9.95
N ILE A 26 7.84 1.58 -9.30
CA ILE A 26 8.94 0.59 -9.27
C ILE A 26 9.22 0.06 -10.68
N GLU A 27 8.17 -0.24 -11.45
CA GLU A 27 8.31 -0.63 -12.87
C GLU A 27 8.96 0.47 -13.70
N ARG A 28 8.54 1.72 -13.50
CA ARG A 28 9.15 2.88 -14.18
C ARG A 28 10.62 3.07 -13.80
N GLN A 29 10.96 2.89 -12.52
CA GLN A 29 12.34 2.95 -12.03
C GLN A 29 13.21 1.89 -12.72
N SER A 30 12.74 0.64 -12.73
CA SER A 30 13.43 -0.45 -13.41
C SER A 30 13.61 -0.16 -14.91
N ALA A 31 12.56 0.29 -15.60
CA ALA A 31 12.66 0.65 -17.02
C ALA A 31 13.68 1.78 -17.26
N LEU A 32 13.76 2.76 -16.36
CA LEU A 32 14.74 3.84 -16.43
C LEU A 32 16.18 3.33 -16.22
N GLU A 33 16.40 2.42 -15.27
CA GLU A 33 17.70 1.79 -15.03
C GLU A 33 18.18 1.02 -16.28
N HIS A 34 17.30 0.27 -16.93
CA HIS A 34 17.60 -0.41 -18.20
C HIS A 34 17.96 0.60 -19.31
N ARG A 35 17.23 1.73 -19.40
CA ARG A 35 17.54 2.80 -20.36
C ARG A 35 18.90 3.44 -20.10
N ILE A 36 19.25 3.68 -18.84
CA ILE A 36 20.57 4.21 -18.46
C ILE A 36 21.66 3.22 -18.86
N ALA A 37 21.50 1.94 -18.54
CA ALA A 37 22.47 0.90 -18.89
C ALA A 37 22.67 0.79 -20.41
N GLY A 38 21.58 0.79 -21.18
CA GLY A 38 21.65 0.80 -22.65
C GLY A 38 22.32 2.05 -23.21
N HIS A 39 22.02 3.22 -22.66
CA HIS A 39 22.65 4.48 -23.06
C HIS A 39 24.16 4.50 -22.76
N ASP A 40 24.55 4.01 -21.58
CA ASP A 40 25.96 3.90 -21.18
C ASP A 40 26.72 2.91 -22.09
N GLN A 41 26.08 1.80 -22.49
CA GLN A 41 26.64 0.87 -23.46
C GLN A 41 26.83 1.51 -24.84
N THR A 42 25.86 2.27 -25.33
CA THR A 42 25.99 3.00 -26.61
C THR A 42 27.14 4.00 -26.56
N ILE A 43 27.28 4.78 -25.48
CA ILE A 43 28.39 5.72 -25.33
C ILE A 43 29.74 4.99 -25.43
N ALA A 44 29.87 3.84 -24.77
CA ALA A 44 31.11 3.06 -24.80
C ALA A 44 31.43 2.56 -26.22
N GLN A 45 30.43 2.13 -26.99
CA GLN A 45 30.61 1.71 -28.39
C GLN A 45 31.06 2.88 -29.27
N GLU A 46 30.42 4.04 -29.15
CA GLU A 46 30.78 5.26 -29.88
C GLU A 46 32.20 5.73 -29.53
N GLN A 47 32.60 5.61 -28.27
CA GLN A 47 33.95 5.94 -27.83
C GLN A 47 34.99 5.02 -28.49
N VAL A 48 34.72 3.72 -28.58
CA VAL A 48 35.61 2.75 -29.24
C VAL A 48 35.71 3.05 -30.73
N LEU A 49 34.61 3.44 -31.39
CA LEU A 49 34.61 3.84 -32.79
C LEU A 49 35.44 5.11 -33.01
N ALA A 50 35.25 6.12 -32.17
CA ALA A 50 35.98 7.39 -32.21
C ALA A 50 37.50 7.24 -31.97
N GLN A 51 37.94 6.16 -31.33
CA GLN A 51 39.37 5.83 -31.18
C GLN A 51 39.97 5.21 -32.45
N ARG A 52 39.14 4.63 -33.32
CA ARG A 52 39.58 3.87 -34.51
C ARG A 52 39.43 4.66 -35.81
N ASP A 53 38.56 5.66 -35.82
CA ASP A 53 38.26 6.46 -37.01
C ASP A 53 38.42 7.96 -36.71
N TYR A 54 39.20 8.64 -37.56
CA TYR A 54 39.56 10.05 -37.36
C TYR A 54 38.35 11.00 -37.48
N GLU A 55 37.45 10.74 -38.44
CA GLU A 55 36.25 11.55 -38.63
C GLU A 55 35.28 11.37 -37.44
N ALA A 56 35.09 10.12 -36.99
CA ALA A 56 34.35 9.82 -35.77
C ALA A 56 34.96 10.51 -34.53
N SER A 57 36.30 10.53 -34.43
CA SER A 57 37.02 11.22 -33.36
C SER A 57 36.69 12.72 -33.30
N ARG A 58 36.64 13.40 -34.45
CA ARG A 58 36.34 14.85 -34.52
C ARG A 58 34.93 15.19 -34.03
N VAL A 59 33.94 14.33 -34.28
CA VAL A 59 32.54 14.60 -33.90
C VAL A 59 32.18 14.07 -32.51
N PHE A 60 32.95 13.11 -31.99
CA PHE A 60 32.65 12.43 -30.73
C PHE A 60 32.56 13.38 -29.53
N GLY A 61 33.37 14.44 -29.47
CA GLY A 61 33.33 15.40 -28.36
C GLY A 61 31.95 16.05 -28.17
N GLY A 62 31.30 16.45 -29.26
CA GLY A 62 29.94 17.02 -29.24
C GLY A 62 28.88 15.98 -28.85
N TYR A 63 29.01 14.77 -29.39
CA TYR A 63 28.16 13.63 -29.01
C TYR A 63 28.27 13.32 -27.51
N ALA A 64 29.49 13.21 -26.98
CA ALA A 64 29.75 12.88 -25.58
C ALA A 64 29.16 13.92 -24.62
N ALA A 65 29.29 15.21 -24.95
CA ALA A 65 28.67 16.28 -24.17
C ALA A 65 27.14 16.13 -24.11
N ALA A 66 26.49 15.89 -25.25
CA ALA A 66 25.04 15.66 -25.30
C ALA A 66 24.62 14.36 -24.58
N ALA A 67 25.44 13.32 -24.66
CA ALA A 67 25.17 12.04 -24.02
C ALA A 67 25.28 12.12 -22.48
N ILE A 68 26.25 12.90 -21.95
CA ILE A 68 26.37 13.20 -20.52
C ILE A 68 25.13 13.95 -20.02
N GLN A 69 24.65 14.95 -20.77
CA GLN A 69 23.45 15.69 -20.36
C GLN A 69 22.20 14.80 -20.33
N ARG A 70 22.03 13.94 -21.34
CA ARG A 70 20.94 12.94 -21.35
C ARG A 70 21.02 12.01 -20.15
N ARG A 71 22.22 11.50 -19.83
CA ARG A 71 22.43 10.63 -18.67
C ARG A 71 22.08 11.35 -17.36
N ARG A 72 22.52 12.61 -17.19
CA ARG A 72 22.18 13.43 -16.01
C ARG A 72 20.67 13.62 -15.87
N ALA A 73 19.97 13.88 -16.97
CA ALA A 73 18.52 13.99 -16.95
C ALA A 73 17.84 12.69 -16.49
N MET A 74 18.29 11.52 -16.99
CA MET A 74 17.78 10.23 -16.54
C MET A 74 18.05 9.97 -15.05
N VAL A 75 19.26 10.30 -14.56
CA VAL A 75 19.57 10.17 -13.13
C VAL A 75 18.69 11.08 -12.27
N SER A 76 18.45 12.32 -12.72
CA SER A 76 17.54 13.24 -12.04
C SER A 76 16.10 12.72 -12.03
N GLU A 77 15.62 12.16 -13.14
CA GLU A 77 14.31 11.49 -13.21
C GLU A 77 14.24 10.34 -12.19
N GLY A 78 15.28 9.53 -12.11
CA GLY A 78 15.37 8.41 -11.16
C GLY A 78 15.32 8.86 -9.70
N ALA A 79 15.99 9.97 -9.37
CA ALA A 79 15.93 10.55 -8.04
C ALA A 79 14.51 11.02 -7.66
N MET A 80 13.76 11.60 -8.60
CA MET A 80 12.36 11.99 -8.37
C MET A 80 11.48 10.76 -8.16
N ILE A 81 11.61 9.74 -9.00
CA ILE A 81 10.85 8.48 -8.85
C ILE A 81 11.14 7.84 -7.48
N ALA A 82 12.40 7.80 -7.06
CA ALA A 82 12.78 7.25 -5.76
C ALA A 82 12.14 8.03 -4.60
N ALA A 83 12.14 9.36 -4.68
CA ALA A 83 11.48 10.20 -3.68
C ALA A 83 9.96 9.95 -3.62
N ASP A 84 9.31 9.77 -4.77
CA ASP A 84 7.88 9.45 -4.83
C ASP A 84 7.57 8.05 -4.27
N ILE A 85 8.44 7.06 -4.49
CA ILE A 85 8.32 5.73 -3.88
C ILE A 85 8.39 5.83 -2.35
N GLU A 86 9.36 6.57 -1.81
CA GLU A 86 9.45 6.78 -0.36
C GLU A 86 8.23 7.50 0.21
N ARG A 87 7.72 8.50 -0.50
CA ARG A 87 6.47 9.18 -0.14
C ARG A 87 5.28 8.20 -0.11
N LEU A 88 5.14 7.35 -1.13
CA LEU A 88 4.08 6.35 -1.18
C LEU A 88 4.22 5.30 -0.07
N ARG A 89 5.44 4.88 0.28
CA ARG A 89 5.67 3.98 1.42
C ARG A 89 5.12 4.57 2.71
N ALA A 90 5.42 5.84 2.98
CA ALA A 90 4.89 6.53 4.17
C ALA A 90 3.34 6.61 4.15
N LEU A 91 2.75 6.91 3.00
CA LEU A 91 1.29 6.95 2.84
C LEU A 91 0.65 5.57 3.04
N ILE A 92 1.24 4.51 2.48
CA ILE A 92 0.77 3.13 2.66
C ILE A 92 0.83 2.75 4.15
N THR A 93 1.92 3.08 4.85
CA THR A 93 2.03 2.82 6.29
C THR A 93 0.93 3.53 7.06
N ALA A 94 0.68 4.82 6.78
CA ALA A 94 -0.38 5.58 7.43
C ALA A 94 -1.77 4.99 7.15
N ALA A 95 -2.06 4.66 5.89
CA ALA A 95 -3.32 4.03 5.49
C ALA A 95 -3.53 2.66 6.15
N HIS A 96 -2.45 1.88 6.29
CA HIS A 96 -2.51 0.58 6.98
C HIS A 96 -2.85 0.74 8.47
N VAL A 97 -2.23 1.71 9.14
CA VAL A 97 -2.56 2.03 10.54
C VAL A 97 -4.02 2.42 10.68
N GLU A 98 -4.56 3.22 9.75
CA GLU A 98 -5.96 3.62 9.78
C GLU A 98 -6.92 2.44 9.58
N ALA A 99 -6.63 1.56 8.60
CA ALA A 99 -7.40 0.32 8.40
C ALA A 99 -7.43 -0.55 9.68
N ARG A 100 -6.28 -0.71 10.35
CA ARG A 100 -6.18 -1.46 11.61
C ARG A 100 -7.01 -0.85 12.74
N LYS A 101 -7.17 0.48 12.80
CA LYS A 101 -8.05 1.12 13.78
C LYS A 101 -9.51 0.73 13.55
N PHE A 102 -9.98 0.73 12.29
CA PHE A 102 -11.35 0.30 11.98
C PHE A 102 -11.58 -1.16 12.30
N GLU A 103 -10.63 -2.04 11.98
CA GLU A 103 -10.69 -3.46 12.36
C GLU A 103 -10.84 -3.61 13.87
N ARG A 104 -10.01 -2.90 14.65
CA ARG A 104 -10.07 -2.97 16.12
C ARG A 104 -11.40 -2.45 16.68
N LEU A 105 -11.95 -1.39 16.11
CA LEU A 105 -13.26 -0.87 16.52
C LEU A 105 -14.38 -1.86 16.24
N ILE A 106 -14.34 -2.54 15.09
CA ILE A 106 -15.30 -3.59 14.74
C ILE A 106 -15.21 -4.76 15.73
N GLU A 107 -14.00 -5.24 16.04
CA GLU A 107 -13.79 -6.31 17.03
C GLU A 107 -14.38 -5.95 18.40
N LEU A 108 -14.13 -4.73 18.88
CA LEU A 108 -14.65 -4.25 20.16
C LEU A 108 -16.17 -4.14 20.18
N GLU A 109 -16.79 -3.67 19.09
CA GLU A 109 -18.25 -3.64 18.97
C GLU A 109 -18.85 -5.05 18.96
N GLU A 110 -18.25 -5.98 18.22
CA GLU A 110 -18.71 -7.37 18.14
C GLU A 110 -18.62 -8.08 19.50
N ALA A 111 -17.53 -7.87 20.24
CA ALA A 111 -17.39 -8.38 21.60
C ALA A 111 -18.49 -7.83 22.53
N ARG A 112 -18.79 -6.53 22.46
CA ARG A 112 -19.87 -5.91 23.24
C ARG A 112 -21.24 -6.45 22.86
N ALA A 113 -21.50 -6.66 21.56
CA ALA A 113 -22.75 -7.22 21.08
C ALA A 113 -22.95 -8.66 21.57
N LYS A 114 -21.88 -9.46 21.56
CA LYS A 114 -21.90 -10.84 22.08
C LYS A 114 -22.24 -10.89 23.57
N VAL A 115 -21.55 -10.10 24.39
CA VAL A 115 -21.83 -10.03 25.85
C VAL A 115 -23.27 -9.61 26.13
N LYS A 116 -23.81 -8.63 25.39
CA LYS A 116 -25.21 -8.22 25.54
C LYS A 116 -26.21 -9.31 25.14
N ALA A 117 -25.90 -10.09 24.10
CA ALA A 117 -26.74 -11.20 23.68
C ALA A 117 -26.75 -12.31 24.75
N GLU A 118 -25.58 -12.67 25.29
CA GLU A 118 -25.44 -13.66 26.37
C GLU A 118 -26.16 -13.21 27.65
N GLN A 119 -26.04 -11.93 28.03
CA GLN A 119 -26.77 -11.37 29.18
C GLN A 119 -28.28 -11.44 28.98
N ARG A 120 -28.76 -11.15 27.77
CA ARG A 120 -30.19 -11.21 27.45
C ARG A 120 -30.71 -12.65 27.49
N GLU A 121 -29.98 -13.59 26.92
CA GLU A 121 -30.32 -15.01 26.95
C GLU A 121 -30.36 -15.55 28.39
N SER A 122 -29.37 -15.18 29.22
CA SER A 122 -29.36 -15.54 30.64
C SER A 122 -30.57 -14.99 31.39
N ALA A 123 -30.93 -13.72 31.16
CA ALA A 123 -32.11 -13.11 31.79
C ALA A 123 -33.41 -13.79 31.37
N GLU A 124 -33.55 -14.13 30.09
CA GLU A 124 -34.71 -14.87 29.58
C GLU A 124 -34.81 -16.27 30.22
N LEU A 125 -33.69 -16.98 30.40
CA LEU A 125 -33.66 -18.27 31.10
C LEU A 125 -34.02 -18.16 32.58
N ASP A 126 -33.54 -17.13 33.27
CA ASP A 126 -33.86 -16.85 34.68
C ASP A 126 -35.35 -16.55 34.87
N ASP A 127 -35.95 -15.79 33.96
CA ASP A 127 -37.40 -15.52 33.95
C ASP A 127 -38.20 -16.82 33.76
N PHE A 128 -37.79 -17.69 32.83
CA PHE A 128 -38.43 -19.00 32.64
C PHE A 128 -38.31 -19.90 33.87
N ALA A 129 -37.14 -19.92 34.52
CA ALA A 129 -36.90 -20.69 35.74
C ALA A 129 -37.80 -20.19 36.88
N THR A 130 -37.91 -18.86 37.04
CA THR A 130 -38.76 -18.22 38.04
C THR A 130 -40.25 -18.50 37.80
N MET A 131 -40.73 -18.42 36.55
CA MET A 131 -42.10 -18.77 36.19
C MET A 131 -42.42 -20.24 36.45
N ARG A 132 -41.50 -21.17 36.15
CA ARG A 132 -41.67 -22.58 36.45
C ARG A 132 -41.70 -22.83 37.96
N ALA A 133 -40.81 -22.22 38.72
CA ALA A 133 -40.76 -22.36 40.18
C ALA A 133 -42.04 -21.82 40.85
N ALA A 134 -42.59 -20.70 40.36
CA ALA A 134 -43.86 -20.15 40.82
C ALA A 134 -45.05 -21.08 40.53
N ARG A 135 -45.06 -21.77 39.38
CA ARG A 135 -46.11 -22.75 39.02
C ARG A 135 -45.97 -24.09 39.75
N ALA A 136 -44.76 -24.47 40.13
CA ALA A 136 -44.46 -25.72 40.83
C ALA A 136 -44.66 -25.64 42.36
N ARG A 137 -44.94 -24.45 42.91
CA ARG A 137 -45.44 -24.30 44.28
C ARG A 137 -46.97 -24.38 44.26
N PRO A 138 -47.60 -25.55 44.52
CA PRO A 138 -49.01 -25.58 44.88
C PRO A 138 -49.18 -24.79 46.19
N SER A 139 -50.26 -24.02 46.27
CA SER A 139 -50.73 -23.39 47.50
C SER A 139 -50.81 -24.43 48.61
N ALA A 140 -49.86 -24.39 49.54
CA ALA A 140 -50.02 -25.02 50.83
C ALA A 140 -50.97 -24.14 51.65
N SER A 141 -52.12 -24.75 52.00
CA SER A 141 -53.26 -24.27 52.82
C SER A 141 -54.07 -23.09 52.29
#